data_AF-A0A403D2B9-F1
#
_entry.id   AF-A0A403D2B9-F1
#
_cell.length_a   1.000
_cell.length_b   1.000
_cell.length_c   1.000
_cell.angle_alpha   90.00
_cell.angle_beta   90.00
_cell.angle_gamma   90.00
#
_symmetry.space_group_name_H-M   'P 1'
#
loop_
_entity.id
_entity.type
_entity.pdbx_description
1 polymer ?
#
loop_
_entity_poly.entity_id
_entity_poly.type
_entity_poly.pdbx_seq_one_letter_code
_entity_poly.pdbx_strand_id
1 'polypeptide(L)' 'MVQYNDGEKVSIQSDGWYGLDSLQKTADKACQQYGKSKAVYQHSANANPHLAPGSGVQNTIWKCEL' A
#
# COMPACT_ATOMS: atom_id res chain seq x y z
N MET A 1 -0.58 1.69 8.03
CA MET A 1 0.09 0.52 8.64
C MET A 1 0.30 -0.55 7.58
N VAL A 2 1.50 -1.14 7.49
CA VAL A 2 1.74 -2.30 6.61
C VAL A 2 0.95 -3.50 7.15
N GLN A 3 0.09 -4.08 6.32
CA GLN A 3 -0.71 -5.27 6.66
C GLN A 3 -0.07 -6.55 6.14
N TYR A 4 0.64 -6.45 5.01
CA TYR A 4 1.21 -7.59 4.31
C TYR A 4 2.44 -7.15 3.53
N ASN A 5 3.47 -7.99 3.50
CA ASN A 5 4.63 -7.86 2.64
C ASN A 5 5.28 -9.24 2.43
N ASP A 6 5.39 -9.69 1.19
CA ASP A 6 6.03 -10.95 0.81
C ASP A 6 7.32 -10.76 -0.01
N GLY A 7 7.76 -9.51 -0.20
CA GLY A 7 8.89 -9.15 -1.05
C GLY A 7 8.56 -9.02 -2.54
N GLU A 8 7.38 -9.45 -3.00
CA GLU A 8 6.86 -9.16 -4.34
C GLU A 8 5.81 -8.04 -4.32
N LYS A 9 5.10 -7.90 -3.21
CA LYS A 9 3.97 -6.99 -3.05
C LYS A 9 3.78 -6.63 -1.59
N VAL A 10 3.38 -5.38 -1.36
CA VAL A 10 3.09 -4.83 -0.04
C VAL A 10 1.69 -4.26 -0.02
N SER A 11 0.96 -4.51 1.05
CA SER A 11 -0.34 -3.90 1.33
C SER A 11 -0.22 -2.98 2.53
N ILE A 12 -0.67 -1.73 2.38
CA ILE A 12 -0.70 -0.74 3.45
C ILE A 12 -2.14 -0.30 3.62
N GLN A 13 -2.62 -0.47 4.84
CA GLN A 13 -3.90 0.04 5.26
C GLN A 13 -3.76 1.48 5.75
N SER A 14 -4.65 2.36 5.30
CA SER A 14 -4.73 3.74 5.73
C SER A 14 -6.17 4.23 5.75
N ASP A 15 -6.45 5.28 6.52
CA ASP A 15 -7.68 6.03 6.31
C ASP A 15 -7.61 6.76 4.94
N GLY A 16 -8.78 7.15 4.43
CA GLY A 16 -8.89 7.89 3.16
C GLY A 16 -8.27 9.29 3.17
N TRP A 17 -7.80 9.78 4.32
CA TRP A 17 -7.15 11.10 4.47
C TRP A 17 -5.63 11.02 4.36
N TYR A 18 -5.07 9.81 4.40
CA TYR A 18 -3.64 9.59 4.29
C TYR A 18 -3.15 9.81 2.85
N GLY A 19 -2.24 10.77 2.68
CA GLY A 19 -1.69 11.13 1.37
C GLY A 19 -0.89 9.98 0.72
N LEU A 20 -1.10 9.78 -0.58
CA LEU A 20 -0.42 8.75 -1.38
C LEU A 20 1.11 8.84 -1.27
N ASP A 21 1.68 10.03 -1.18
CA ASP A 21 3.14 10.22 -1.04
C ASP A 21 3.70 9.61 0.25
N SER A 22 2.96 9.70 1.35
CA SER A 22 3.39 9.09 2.61
C SER A 22 3.31 7.57 2.52
N LEU A 23 2.26 7.05 1.89
CA LEU A 23 2.09 5.62 1.68
C LEU A 23 3.16 5.04 0.76
N GLN A 24 3.51 5.77 -0.30
CA GLN A 24 4.61 5.43 -1.21
C GLN A 24 5.92 5.25 -0.45
N LYS A 25 6.29 6.22 0.41
CA LYS A 25 7.52 6.11 1.22
C LYS A 25 7.51 4.90 2.16
N THR A 26 6.36 4.56 2.73
CA THR A 26 6.22 3.35 3.57
C THR A 26 6.33 2.09 2.71
N ALA A 27 5.74 2.07 1.53
CA ALA A 27 5.80 0.95 0.60
C ALA A 27 7.23 0.71 0.11
N ASP A 28 7.95 1.77 -0.28
CA ASP A 28 9.36 1.69 -0.68
C ASP A 28 10.22 1.09 0.43
N LYS A 29 10.08 1.60 1.66
CA LYS A 29 10.81 1.06 2.82
C LYS A 29 10.50 -0.42 3.07
N ALA A 30 9.24 -0.81 2.94
CA ALA A 30 8.82 -2.20 3.10
C ALA A 30 9.42 -3.10 2.01
N CYS A 31 9.39 -2.68 0.74
CA CYS A 31 10.00 -3.43 -0.35
C CYS A 31 11.53 -3.52 -0.21
N GLN A 32 12.20 -2.46 0.26
CA GLN A 32 13.64 -2.43 0.49
C GLN A 32 14.12 -3.43 1.54
N GLN A 33 13.28 -3.81 2.52
CA GLN A 33 13.60 -4.88 3.47
C GLN A 33 13.82 -6.25 2.79
N TYR A 34 13.32 -6.42 1.56
CA TYR A 34 13.46 -7.63 0.75
C TYR A 34 14.42 -7.45 -0.43
N GLY A 35 15.26 -6.40 -0.41
CA GLY A 35 16.26 -6.14 -1.45
C GLY A 35 15.69 -5.61 -2.77
N LYS A 36 14.47 -5.04 -2.75
CA LYS A 36 13.83 -4.39 -3.90
C LYS A 36 14.15 -2.88 -3.88
N SER A 37 14.23 -2.22 -5.04
CA SER A 37 14.59 -0.79 -5.08
C SER A 37 13.41 0.12 -4.74
N LYS A 38 12.21 -0.24 -5.20
CA LYS A 38 11.02 0.60 -5.11
C LYS A 38 9.72 -0.21 -5.04
N ALA A 39 8.67 0.46 -4.60
CA ALA A 39 7.30 0.04 -4.68
C ALA A 39 6.60 0.78 -5.83
N VAL A 40 5.79 0.07 -6.62
CA VAL A 40 4.98 0.64 -7.69
C VAL A 40 3.52 0.46 -7.33
N TYR A 41 2.79 1.57 -7.27
CA TYR A 41 1.35 1.56 -6.98
C TYR A 41 0.61 0.66 -7.98
N GLN A 42 -0.25 -0.22 -7.47
CA GLN A 42 -1.13 -1.04 -8.28
C GLN A 42 -2.57 -0.54 -8.21
N HIS A 43 -3.18 -0.63 -7.03
CA HIS A 43 -4.54 -0.16 -6.81
C HIS A 43 -4.80 0.06 -5.32
N SER A 44 -5.91 0.73 -5.01
CA SER A 44 -6.43 0.89 -3.66
C SER A 44 -7.89 0.45 -3.64
N ALA A 45 -8.28 -0.27 -2.60
CA ALA A 45 -9.64 -0.74 -2.40
C ALA A 45 -10.07 -0.55 -0.97
N ASN A 46 -11.37 -0.35 -0.77
CA ASN A 46 -11.94 -0.26 0.56
C ASN A 46 -11.77 -1.58 1.31
N ALA A 47 -11.33 -1.51 2.56
CA ALA A 47 -11.28 -2.69 3.43
C ALA A 47 -12.70 -3.24 3.70
N ASN A 48 -13.72 -2.36 3.67
CA ASN A 48 -15.11 -2.76 3.68
C ASN A 48 -15.70 -2.69 2.25
N PRO A 49 -16.03 -3.83 1.62
CA PRO A 49 -16.51 -3.86 0.24
C PRO A 49 -17.91 -3.23 0.05
N HIS A 50 -18.63 -2.95 1.14
CA HIS A 50 -19.95 -2.29 1.10
C HIS A 50 -19.87 -0.76 1.08
N LEU A 51 -18.67 -0.18 1.23
CA LEU A 51 -18.48 1.27 1.21
C LEU A 51 -18.02 1.74 -0.17
N ALA A 52 -18.39 2.97 -0.53
CA ALA A 52 -17.96 3.59 -1.76
C ALA A 52 -16.42 3.71 -1.83
N PRO A 53 -15.83 3.65 -3.04
CA PRO A 53 -14.41 3.93 -3.24
C PRO A 53 -14.01 5.29 -2.64
N GLY A 54 -12.83 5.37 -2.02
CA GLY A 54 -12.32 6.60 -1.41
C GLY A 54 -12.93 6.99 -0.06
N SER A 55 -13.85 6.18 0.49
CA SER A 55 -14.46 6.41 1.81
C SER A 55 -13.91 5.44 2.85
N GLY A 56 -13.70 5.85 4.10
CA GLY A 56 -13.27 4.91 5.15
C GLY A 56 -11.86 4.34 4.94
N VAL A 57 -11.59 3.18 5.54
CA VAL A 57 -10.26 2.56 5.54
C VAL A 57 -9.97 1.88 4.21
N GLN A 58 -8.86 2.23 3.58
CA GLN A 58 -8.38 1.67 2.32
C GLN A 58 -7.22 0.71 2.57
N ASN A 59 -7.18 -0.38 1.81
CA ASN A 59 -6.01 -1.21 1.60
C ASN A 59 -5.43 -0.86 0.25
N THR A 60 -4.27 -0.22 0.25
CA THR A 60 -3.55 0.09 -0.97
C THR A 60 -2.49 -0.97 -1.20
N ILE A 61 -2.35 -1.42 -2.45
CA ILE A 61 -1.42 -2.48 -2.85
C ILE A 61 -0.36 -1.88 -3.77
N TRP A 62 0.89 -2.22 -3.50
CA TRP A 62 2.03 -1.93 -4.35
C TRP A 62 2.74 -3.22 -4.73
N LYS A 63 3.32 -3.22 -5.91
CA LYS A 63 4.25 -4.24 -6.38
C LYS A 63 5.67 -3.80 -6.03
N CYS A 64 6.46 -4.67 -5.43
CA CYS A 64 7.87 -4.42 -5.19
C CYS A 64 8.69 -4.77 -6.44
N GLU A 65 9.51 -3.84 -6.92
CA GLU A 65 10.35 -4.01 -8.10
C GLU A 65 11.82 -3.84 -7.79
N LEU A 66 12.66 -4.51 -8.58
CA LEU A 66 14.12 -4.36 -8.55
C LEU A 66 14.55 -2.98 -9.01
#